data_AF-A0A926MIN0-F1
#
_entry.id   AF-A0A926MIN0-F1
#
_cell.length_a   1.000
_cell.length_b   1.000
_cell.length_c   1.000
_cell.angle_alpha   90.00
_cell.angle_beta   90.00
_cell.angle_gamma   90.00
#
_symmetry.space_group_name_H-M   'P 1'
#
loop_
_entity.id
_entity.type
_entity.pdbx_description
1 polymer ?
#
loop_
_entity_poly.entity_id
_entity_poly.type
_entity_poly.pdbx_seq_one_letter_code
_entity_poly.pdbx_strand_id
1 'polypeptide(L)'
;MQFETFANEKNYYKELITDWSRIFPDQNRNAAGPKFFKYIIDKEITFKDFTEFNKLYCAVSGSLIDPDSEPDFLFAKESKTNKKICGDYYKCCIPCSCDVMKYSEVEKMKYKFLDGFKEFYVFTIKNPCNKKNFPDKVNKNYFCDGEKINNDQVYNLNGRIVIGLLHKGRDCNKEEIDFVKSHQVTGKFCELRNNTPLESLKGGMGDIFIKLAR
;
A
#
# COMPACT_ATOMS: atom_id res chain seq x y z
N MET A 1 21.44 35.81 23.88
CA MET A 1 20.29 35.84 22.96
C MET A 1 20.45 34.65 22.03
N GLN A 2 19.89 33.51 22.42
CA GLN A 2 20.02 32.24 21.70
C GLN A 2 18.68 32.01 21.02
N PHE A 3 18.66 32.16 19.70
CA PHE A 3 17.45 31.99 18.90
C PHE A 3 17.03 30.52 18.90
N GLU A 4 15.79 30.31 19.31
CA GLU A 4 15.05 29.07 19.18
C GLU A 4 14.94 28.66 17.69
N THR A 5 15.25 27.41 17.40
CA THR A 5 14.69 26.72 16.23
C THR A 5 14.34 25.29 16.63
N PHE A 6 13.28 25.12 17.42
CA PHE A 6 12.54 23.87 17.38
C PHE A 6 11.76 23.89 16.07
N ALA A 7 12.36 23.29 15.03
CA ALA A 7 11.62 22.98 13.81
C ALA A 7 10.38 22.19 14.23
N ASN A 8 9.20 22.73 13.93
CA ASN A 8 7.92 22.09 14.21
C ASN A 8 7.88 20.77 13.43
N GLU A 9 8.23 19.66 14.07
CA GLU A 9 8.27 18.34 13.44
C GLU A 9 6.84 17.98 13.03
N LYS A 10 6.60 17.85 11.73
CA LYS A 10 5.28 17.57 11.18
C LYS A 10 4.83 16.19 11.67
N ASN A 11 3.81 16.16 12.53
CA ASN A 11 3.30 14.92 13.11
C ASN A 11 2.28 14.24 12.17
N TYR A 12 2.79 13.61 11.13
CA TYR A 12 2.01 12.90 10.10
C TYR A 12 1.05 11.85 10.68
N TYR A 13 1.50 11.12 11.70
CA TYR A 13 0.72 10.05 12.33
C TYR A 13 -0.51 10.59 13.05
N LYS A 14 -0.33 11.67 13.82
CA LYS A 14 -1.44 12.36 14.50
C LYS A 14 -2.45 12.92 13.50
N GLU A 15 -2.00 13.40 12.34
CA GLU A 15 -2.90 13.86 11.28
C GLU A 15 -3.79 12.72 10.76
N LEU A 16 -3.21 11.55 10.45
CA LEU A 16 -3.99 10.38 10.02
C LEU A 16 -4.99 9.90 11.08
N ILE A 17 -4.64 9.98 12.37
CA ILE A 17 -5.57 9.68 13.47
C ILE A 17 -6.70 10.72 13.53
N THR A 18 -6.35 12.00 13.43
CA THR A 18 -7.32 13.10 13.55
C THR A 18 -8.33 13.06 12.40
N ASP A 19 -7.86 12.75 11.20
CA ASP A 19 -8.69 12.65 10.00
C ASP A 19 -9.30 11.26 9.81
N TRP A 20 -9.16 10.34 10.77
CA TRP A 20 -9.61 8.97 10.63
C TRP A 20 -11.10 8.87 10.24
N SER A 21 -11.98 9.61 10.91
CA SER A 21 -13.42 9.61 10.60
C SER A 21 -13.76 10.29 9.28
N ARG A 22 -12.88 11.14 8.75
CA ARG A 22 -13.01 11.72 7.41
C ARG A 22 -12.58 10.71 6.35
N ILE A 23 -11.50 9.96 6.61
CA ILE A 23 -11.02 8.92 5.71
C ILE A 23 -11.99 7.74 5.72
N PHE A 24 -12.48 7.30 6.88
CA PHE A 24 -13.40 6.19 7.06
C PHE A 24 -14.67 6.62 7.82
N PRO A 25 -15.65 7.24 7.15
CA PRO A 25 -16.90 7.66 7.79
C PRO A 25 -17.67 6.52 8.48
N ASP A 26 -17.57 5.30 7.95
CA ASP A 26 -18.17 4.09 8.52
C ASP A 26 -17.24 3.31 9.47
N GLN A 27 -16.05 3.86 9.78
CA GLN A 27 -14.99 3.23 10.56
C GLN A 27 -14.41 1.93 9.94
N ASN A 28 -14.82 1.55 8.74
CA ASN A 28 -14.42 0.31 8.08
C ASN A 28 -13.15 0.49 7.23
N ARG A 29 -12.01 0.34 7.89
CA ARG A 29 -10.69 0.29 7.26
C ARG A 29 -10.31 -0.99 6.49
N ASN A 30 -11.14 -2.03 6.48
CA ASN A 30 -10.72 -3.35 5.97
C ASN A 30 -10.28 -3.28 4.50
N ALA A 31 -9.02 -3.66 4.25
CA ALA A 31 -8.39 -3.62 2.92
C ALA A 31 -8.38 -2.23 2.26
N ALA A 32 -8.57 -1.17 3.07
CA ALA A 32 -8.78 0.19 2.60
C ALA A 32 -7.50 1.04 2.62
N GLY A 33 -6.32 0.42 2.45
CA GLY A 33 -5.07 1.12 2.13
C GLY A 33 -5.21 2.14 0.98
N PRO A 34 -5.96 1.82 -0.10
CA PRO A 34 -6.28 2.79 -1.17
C PRO A 34 -6.89 4.11 -0.71
N LYS A 35 -7.68 4.12 0.36
CA LYS A 35 -8.31 5.34 0.90
C LYS A 35 -7.29 6.25 1.54
N PHE A 36 -6.32 5.68 2.27
CA PHE A 36 -5.17 6.45 2.76
C PHE A 36 -4.36 7.01 1.61
N PHE A 37 -3.99 6.19 0.62
CA PHE A 37 -3.24 6.67 -0.53
C PHE A 37 -3.96 7.84 -1.22
N LYS A 38 -5.26 7.72 -1.49
CA LYS A 38 -6.08 8.79 -2.08
C LYS A 38 -6.07 10.05 -1.21
N TYR A 39 -6.32 9.90 0.08
CA TYR A 39 -6.31 11.00 1.03
C TYR A 39 -4.98 11.77 1.02
N ILE A 40 -3.86 11.06 0.91
CA ILE A 40 -2.51 11.64 0.95
C ILE A 40 -2.13 12.28 -0.39
N ILE A 41 -2.36 11.59 -1.52
CA ILE A 41 -1.96 12.08 -2.85
C ILE A 41 -2.74 13.33 -3.29
N ASP A 42 -3.98 13.49 -2.81
CA ASP A 42 -4.80 14.68 -3.08
C ASP A 42 -4.31 15.94 -2.35
N LYS A 43 -3.40 15.81 -1.39
CA LYS A 43 -2.86 16.96 -0.66
C LYS A 43 -1.85 17.72 -1.51
N GLU A 44 -1.84 19.04 -1.35
CA GLU A 44 -0.77 19.90 -1.84
C GLU A 44 0.44 19.80 -0.88
N ILE A 45 1.30 18.82 -1.10
CA ILE A 45 2.48 18.54 -0.25
C ILE A 45 3.75 18.34 -1.08
N THR A 46 4.90 18.35 -0.40
CA THR A 46 6.18 17.95 -1.01
C THR A 46 6.25 16.44 -1.18
N PHE A 47 7.13 15.97 -2.06
CA PHE A 47 7.38 14.53 -2.19
C PHE A 47 7.88 13.89 -0.89
N LYS A 48 8.71 14.60 -0.11
CA LYS A 48 9.20 14.13 1.18
C LYS A 48 8.02 13.84 2.13
N ASP A 49 7.13 14.80 2.31
CA ASP A 49 5.96 14.65 3.16
C ASP A 49 5.06 13.50 2.69
N PHE A 50 4.86 13.39 1.37
CA PHE A 50 4.12 12.28 0.76
C PHE A 50 4.75 10.94 1.12
N THR A 51 6.07 10.80 1.02
CA THR A 51 6.76 9.57 1.40
C THR A 51 6.60 9.28 2.90
N GLU A 52 6.72 10.27 3.78
CA GLU A 52 6.56 10.05 5.23
C GLU A 52 5.14 9.57 5.60
N PHE A 53 4.09 10.17 5.04
CA PHE A 53 2.72 9.66 5.23
C PHE A 53 2.55 8.20 4.79
N ASN A 54 3.17 7.82 3.67
CA ASN A 54 3.08 6.48 3.11
C ASN A 54 3.88 5.41 3.88
N LYS A 55 4.54 5.77 5.00
CA LYS A 55 5.09 4.80 5.96
C LYS A 55 4.07 4.37 7.02
N LEU A 56 3.02 5.16 7.20
CA LEU A 56 2.18 5.14 8.41
C LEU A 56 0.86 4.38 8.25
N TYR A 57 0.66 3.72 7.11
CA TYR A 57 -0.49 2.84 6.91
C TYR A 57 -0.11 1.61 6.09
N CYS A 58 -0.80 0.51 6.35
CA CYS A 58 -0.62 -0.74 5.63
C CYS A 58 -1.50 -0.77 4.38
N ALA A 59 -0.86 -0.89 3.21
CA ALA A 59 -1.54 -0.97 1.92
C ALA A 59 -2.52 -2.16 1.83
N VAL A 60 -2.19 -3.26 2.52
CA VAL A 60 -2.97 -4.50 2.53
C VAL A 60 -4.19 -4.40 3.44
N SER A 61 -4.03 -3.93 4.68
CA SER A 61 -5.10 -4.03 5.69
C SER A 61 -5.90 -2.74 5.89
N GLY A 62 -5.34 -1.57 5.57
CA GLY A 62 -5.85 -0.28 5.99
C GLY A 62 -5.60 0.04 7.47
N SER A 63 -4.72 -0.69 8.16
CA SER A 63 -4.29 -0.35 9.52
C SER A 63 -3.26 0.77 9.52
N LEU A 64 -3.26 1.62 10.56
CA LEU A 64 -2.10 2.47 10.86
C LEU A 64 -0.88 1.62 11.24
N ILE A 65 0.30 2.16 10.97
CA ILE A 65 1.60 1.56 11.28
C ILE A 65 2.31 2.45 12.29
N ASP A 66 2.96 1.83 13.26
CA ASP A 66 3.81 2.52 14.23
C ASP A 66 4.86 3.39 13.50
N PRO A 67 5.00 4.68 13.82
CA PRO A 67 6.00 5.56 13.21
C PRO A 67 7.44 5.04 13.27
N ASP A 68 7.77 4.24 14.28
CA ASP A 68 9.10 3.67 14.48
C ASP A 68 9.27 2.28 13.80
N SER A 69 8.30 1.87 12.97
CA SER A 69 8.33 0.58 12.30
C SER A 69 9.38 0.53 11.18
N GLU A 70 10.19 -0.54 11.19
CA GLU A 70 11.12 -0.84 10.11
C GLU A 70 10.42 -1.51 8.90
N PRO A 71 10.75 -1.11 7.66
CA PRO A 71 10.15 -1.71 6.48
C PRO A 71 10.72 -3.11 6.20
N ASP A 72 9.95 -3.93 5.48
CA ASP A 72 10.48 -5.11 4.82
C ASP A 72 11.02 -4.73 3.45
N PHE A 73 12.27 -5.13 3.17
CA PHE A 73 12.78 -5.11 1.79
C PHE A 73 12.20 -6.29 1.01
N LEU A 74 11.53 -5.99 -0.11
CA LEU A 74 10.83 -6.98 -0.91
C LEU A 74 10.85 -6.64 -2.40
N PHE A 75 10.34 -7.55 -3.24
CA PHE A 75 10.08 -7.27 -4.65
C PHE A 75 8.65 -7.63 -5.06
N ALA A 76 8.15 -6.90 -6.06
CA ALA A 76 6.89 -7.21 -6.75
C ALA A 76 7.08 -7.10 -8.27
N LYS A 77 6.16 -7.72 -9.03
CA LYS A 77 6.20 -7.68 -10.50
C LYS A 77 5.60 -6.37 -11.02
N GLU A 78 6.28 -5.74 -11.95
CA GLU A 78 5.73 -4.62 -12.70
C GLU A 78 4.62 -5.09 -13.64
N SER A 79 3.49 -4.36 -13.66
CA SER A 79 2.27 -4.80 -14.36
C SER A 79 2.45 -4.99 -15.88
N LYS A 80 3.33 -4.20 -16.52
CA LYS A 80 3.52 -4.21 -17.98
C LYS A 80 4.62 -5.15 -18.44
N THR A 81 5.79 -5.09 -17.81
CA THR A 81 6.97 -5.85 -18.26
C THR A 81 7.22 -7.14 -17.49
N ASN A 82 6.49 -7.39 -16.40
CA ASN A 82 6.76 -8.47 -15.44
C ASN A 82 8.15 -8.42 -14.81
N LYS A 83 8.92 -7.34 -15.00
CA LYS A 83 10.19 -7.13 -14.30
C LYS A 83 9.96 -7.05 -12.80
N LYS A 84 10.93 -7.50 -12.01
CA LYS A 84 10.89 -7.37 -10.56
C LYS A 84 11.41 -6.00 -10.16
N ILE A 85 10.60 -5.27 -9.42
CA ILE A 85 10.97 -3.99 -8.81
C ILE A 85 11.13 -4.25 -7.32
N CYS A 86 12.28 -3.85 -6.79
CA CYS A 86 12.68 -4.00 -5.40
C CYS A 86 12.49 -2.67 -4.67
N GLY A 87 12.19 -2.75 -3.39
CA GLY A 87 12.09 -1.58 -2.53
C GLY A 87 11.58 -1.94 -1.14
N ASP A 88 11.32 -0.91 -0.37
CA ASP A 88 10.91 -0.98 1.02
C ASP A 88 9.37 -0.94 1.12
N TYR A 89 8.80 -1.79 1.95
CA TYR A 89 7.37 -1.82 2.25
C TYR A 89 7.13 -1.78 3.76
N TYR A 90 6.38 -0.77 4.20
CA TYR A 90 5.94 -0.65 5.57
C TYR A 90 4.67 -1.48 5.77
N LYS A 91 4.70 -2.35 6.78
CA LYS A 91 3.62 -3.30 7.09
C LYS A 91 3.10 -3.08 8.50
N CYS A 92 1.82 -3.38 8.74
CA CYS A 92 1.31 -3.42 10.11
C CYS A 92 1.63 -4.75 10.82
N CYS A 93 1.67 -5.86 10.07
CA CYS A 93 1.93 -7.19 10.59
C CYS A 93 2.24 -8.19 9.46
N ILE A 94 2.84 -9.32 9.82
CA ILE A 94 2.89 -10.51 8.96
C ILE A 94 1.46 -11.11 8.93
N PRO A 95 0.90 -11.49 7.76
CA PRO A 95 1.56 -11.76 6.48
C PRO A 95 1.47 -10.65 5.42
N CYS A 96 1.25 -9.37 5.79
CA CYS A 96 0.97 -8.32 4.79
C CYS A 96 2.07 -8.16 3.72
N SER A 97 3.34 -8.35 4.05
CA SER A 97 4.44 -8.33 3.06
C SER A 97 4.28 -9.44 2.02
N CYS A 98 3.86 -10.64 2.44
CA CYS A 98 3.64 -11.76 1.53
C CYS A 98 2.43 -11.51 0.62
N ASP A 99 1.36 -11.00 1.21
CA ASP A 99 0.11 -10.74 0.51
C ASP A 99 0.29 -9.62 -0.53
N VAL A 100 1.04 -8.54 -0.22
CA VAL A 100 1.35 -7.49 -1.20
C VAL A 100 2.25 -8.01 -2.32
N MET A 101 3.28 -8.82 -2.01
CA MET A 101 4.18 -9.39 -3.02
C MET A 101 3.46 -10.29 -4.02
N LYS A 102 2.44 -11.04 -3.57
CA LYS A 102 1.74 -12.02 -4.40
C LYS A 102 0.54 -11.45 -5.14
N TYR A 103 -0.27 -10.64 -4.48
CA TYR A 103 -1.59 -10.25 -4.98
C TYR A 103 -1.66 -8.81 -5.48
N SER A 104 -0.53 -8.08 -5.47
CA SER A 104 -0.40 -6.79 -6.12
C SER A 104 0.64 -6.83 -7.24
N GLU A 105 0.58 -5.84 -8.12
CA GLU A 105 1.62 -5.53 -9.11
C GLU A 105 2.07 -4.09 -8.87
N VAL A 106 3.25 -3.74 -9.35
CA VAL A 106 3.74 -2.35 -9.25
C VAL A 106 3.60 -1.62 -10.56
N GLU A 107 3.31 -0.33 -10.47
CA GLU A 107 3.31 0.59 -11.61
C GLU A 107 4.17 1.81 -11.32
N LYS A 108 4.87 2.29 -12.34
CA LYS A 108 5.55 3.58 -12.28
C LYS A 108 4.53 4.70 -12.43
N MET A 109 4.51 5.61 -11.47
CA MET A 109 3.63 6.77 -11.44
C MET A 109 4.48 8.04 -11.55
N LYS A 110 3.99 9.03 -12.31
CA LYS A 110 4.53 10.38 -12.37
C LYS A 110 3.50 11.34 -11.81
N TYR A 111 3.90 12.17 -10.85
CA TYR A 111 3.01 13.13 -10.19
C TYR A 111 3.71 14.45 -9.92
N LYS A 112 2.95 15.55 -9.91
CA LYS A 112 3.45 16.90 -9.61
C LYS A 112 3.20 17.22 -8.14
N PHE A 113 4.27 17.27 -7.35
CA PHE A 113 4.26 17.75 -5.97
C PHE A 113 4.62 19.24 -5.92
N LEU A 114 4.57 19.84 -4.73
CA LEU A 114 5.01 21.24 -4.53
C LEU A 114 6.46 21.48 -4.97
N ASP A 115 7.32 20.49 -4.80
CA ASP A 115 8.74 20.52 -5.19
C ASP A 115 9.00 19.96 -6.61
N GLY A 116 7.95 19.87 -7.43
CA GLY A 116 8.01 19.53 -8.86
C GLY A 116 7.56 18.12 -9.21
N PHE A 117 7.81 17.72 -10.46
CA PHE A 117 7.47 16.38 -10.93
C PHE A 117 8.40 15.33 -10.34
N LYS A 118 7.82 14.23 -9.84
CA LYS A 118 8.55 13.05 -9.35
C LYS A 118 8.02 11.80 -10.01
N GLU A 119 8.90 10.81 -10.16
CA GLU A 119 8.56 9.47 -10.61
C GLU A 119 8.88 8.47 -9.50
N PHE A 120 7.95 7.57 -9.21
CA PHE A 120 8.05 6.59 -8.13
C PHE A 120 7.20 5.36 -8.45
N TYR A 121 7.39 4.27 -7.71
CA TYR A 121 6.62 3.03 -7.91
C TYR A 121 5.54 2.89 -6.85
N VAL A 122 4.35 2.47 -7.27
CA VAL A 122 3.21 2.23 -6.39
C VAL A 122 2.71 0.80 -6.56
N PHE A 123 2.22 0.22 -5.47
CA PHE A 123 1.50 -1.05 -5.52
C PHE A 123 0.08 -0.82 -6.02
N THR A 124 -0.39 -1.73 -6.86
CA THR A 124 -1.70 -1.67 -7.49
C THR A 124 -2.39 -3.03 -7.53
N ILE A 125 -3.71 -3.02 -7.42
CA ILE A 125 -4.56 -4.20 -7.62
C ILE A 125 -5.50 -3.96 -8.80
N LYS A 126 -5.99 -5.04 -9.41
CA LYS A 126 -6.98 -4.97 -10.50
C LYS A 126 -8.29 -4.37 -10.00
N ASN A 127 -9.07 -3.77 -10.90
CA ASN A 127 -10.43 -3.31 -10.61
C ASN A 127 -11.28 -4.46 -10.01
N PRO A 128 -11.73 -4.36 -8.75
CA PRO A 128 -12.51 -5.41 -8.10
C PRO A 128 -14.02 -5.32 -8.35
N CYS A 129 -14.52 -4.29 -9.04
CA CYS A 129 -15.94 -3.94 -9.03
C CYS A 129 -16.86 -4.95 -9.72
N ASN A 130 -16.33 -5.70 -10.69
CA ASN A 130 -17.03 -6.77 -11.42
C ASN A 130 -16.84 -8.15 -10.79
N LYS A 131 -16.21 -8.24 -9.62
CA LYS A 131 -16.05 -9.52 -8.92
C LYS A 131 -17.37 -10.00 -8.37
N LYS A 132 -17.75 -11.23 -8.73
CA LYS A 132 -18.94 -11.91 -8.19
C LYS A 132 -18.83 -12.17 -6.69
N ASN A 133 -17.62 -12.43 -6.21
CA ASN A 133 -17.29 -12.76 -4.82
C ASN A 133 -16.58 -11.60 -4.11
N PHE A 134 -17.10 -10.38 -4.26
CA PHE A 134 -16.58 -9.22 -3.53
C PHE A 134 -16.68 -9.48 -2.01
N PRO A 135 -15.61 -9.24 -1.22
CA PRO A 135 -15.63 -9.58 0.20
C PRO A 135 -16.61 -8.70 1.01
N ASP A 136 -17.60 -9.33 1.66
CA ASP A 136 -18.66 -8.64 2.43
C ASP A 136 -18.14 -7.73 3.55
N LYS A 137 -16.92 -7.99 4.06
CA LYS A 137 -16.29 -7.21 5.12
C LYS A 137 -15.65 -5.91 4.63
N VAL A 138 -15.58 -5.69 3.32
CA VAL A 138 -15.02 -4.49 2.69
C VAL A 138 -16.17 -3.59 2.26
N ASN A 139 -16.08 -2.29 2.55
CA ASN A 139 -17.04 -1.34 2.00
C ASN A 139 -16.82 -1.20 0.49
N LYS A 140 -17.71 -1.79 -0.32
CA LYS A 140 -17.64 -1.77 -1.78
C LYS A 140 -17.64 -0.36 -2.36
N ASN A 141 -18.34 0.59 -1.73
CA ASN A 141 -18.46 1.97 -2.22
C ASN A 141 -17.14 2.73 -2.16
N TYR A 142 -16.17 2.30 -1.34
CA TYR A 142 -14.82 2.87 -1.36
C TYR A 142 -14.07 2.56 -2.65
N PHE A 143 -14.38 1.45 -3.32
CA PHE A 143 -13.64 1.01 -4.50
C PHE A 143 -14.44 1.22 -5.78
N CYS A 144 -15.77 1.21 -5.67
CA CYS A 144 -16.66 1.04 -6.81
C CYS A 144 -17.78 2.06 -6.85
N ASP A 145 -17.97 2.63 -8.03
CA ASP A 145 -19.19 3.32 -8.45
C ASP A 145 -19.84 2.45 -9.54
N GLY A 146 -20.79 1.62 -9.10
CA GLY A 146 -21.29 0.50 -9.88
C GLY A 146 -20.17 -0.49 -10.24
N GLU A 147 -19.90 -0.62 -11.54
CA GLU A 147 -18.88 -1.52 -12.12
C GLU A 147 -17.52 -0.83 -12.35
N LYS A 148 -17.45 0.48 -12.15
CA LYS A 148 -16.25 1.29 -12.39
C LYS A 148 -15.52 1.58 -11.08
N ILE A 149 -14.23 1.86 -11.18
CA ILE A 149 -13.44 2.35 -10.03
C ILE A 149 -14.01 3.70 -9.58
N ASN A 150 -14.25 3.84 -8.27
CA ASN A 150 -14.67 5.09 -7.67
C ASN A 150 -13.48 6.04 -7.51
N ASN A 151 -13.28 6.93 -8.48
CA ASN A 151 -12.15 7.86 -8.49
C ASN A 151 -12.20 8.93 -7.38
N ASP A 152 -13.36 9.14 -6.75
CA ASP A 152 -13.50 10.08 -5.63
C ASP A 152 -12.97 9.47 -4.32
N GLN A 153 -12.94 8.14 -4.23
CA GLN A 153 -12.58 7.41 -3.02
C GLN A 153 -11.20 6.76 -3.09
N VAL A 154 -10.75 6.37 -4.29
CA VAL A 154 -9.46 5.72 -4.50
C VAL A 154 -8.75 6.27 -5.74
N TYR A 155 -7.43 6.10 -5.79
CA TYR A 155 -6.64 6.57 -6.93
C TYR A 155 -6.59 5.49 -8.03
N ASN A 156 -7.02 5.86 -9.24
CA ASN A 156 -7.00 5.01 -10.42
C ASN A 156 -5.78 5.32 -11.29
N LEU A 157 -4.91 4.33 -11.46
CA LEU A 157 -3.75 4.38 -12.34
C LEU A 157 -3.91 3.30 -13.41
N ASN A 158 -4.11 3.70 -14.66
CA ASN A 158 -4.24 2.80 -15.81
C ASN A 158 -5.31 1.69 -15.65
N GLY A 159 -6.43 2.01 -15.00
CA GLY A 159 -7.52 1.03 -14.76
C GLY A 159 -7.27 0.10 -13.57
N ARG A 160 -6.26 0.40 -12.75
CA ARG A 160 -5.91 -0.31 -11.52
C ARG A 160 -6.02 0.62 -10.32
N ILE A 161 -6.30 0.05 -9.15
CA ILE A 161 -6.41 0.80 -7.91
C ILE A 161 -5.05 0.84 -7.23
N VAL A 162 -4.55 2.04 -6.92
CA VAL A 162 -3.34 2.21 -6.13
C VAL A 162 -3.63 1.94 -4.65
N ILE A 163 -2.83 1.05 -4.04
CA ILE A 163 -3.02 0.63 -2.64
C ILE A 163 -1.95 1.19 -1.70
N GLY A 164 -0.79 1.59 -2.22
CA GLY A 164 0.30 2.16 -1.43
C GLY A 164 1.58 2.40 -2.20
N LEU A 165 2.55 3.03 -1.57
CA LEU A 165 3.86 3.34 -2.14
C LEU A 165 4.83 2.15 -1.99
N LEU A 166 5.58 1.83 -3.05
CA LEU A 166 6.81 1.03 -2.93
C LEU A 166 7.98 2.00 -2.73
N HIS A 167 8.44 2.09 -1.48
CA HIS A 167 9.47 3.05 -1.11
C HIS A 167 10.81 2.67 -1.74
N LYS A 168 11.55 3.66 -2.23
CA LYS A 168 12.83 3.46 -2.93
C LYS A 168 12.76 2.43 -4.07
N GLY A 169 11.60 2.31 -4.71
CA GLY A 169 11.35 1.36 -5.78
C GLY A 169 12.32 1.51 -6.96
N ARG A 170 12.94 0.42 -7.38
CA ARG A 170 13.87 0.36 -8.53
C ARG A 170 13.97 -1.06 -9.09
N ASP A 171 14.51 -1.20 -10.30
CA ASP A 171 14.79 -2.51 -10.87
C ASP A 171 15.66 -3.33 -9.91
N CYS A 172 15.22 -4.55 -9.62
CA CYS A 172 15.98 -5.47 -8.79
C CYS A 172 17.25 -5.94 -9.50
N ASN A 173 18.36 -6.05 -8.77
CA ASN A 173 19.48 -6.88 -9.19
C ASN A 173 19.33 -8.34 -8.66
N LYS A 174 20.23 -9.23 -9.09
CA LYS A 174 20.17 -10.66 -8.72
C LYS A 174 20.38 -10.88 -7.22
N GLU A 175 21.35 -10.19 -6.63
CA GLU A 175 21.70 -10.32 -5.22
C GLU A 175 20.52 -9.92 -4.30
N GLU A 176 19.80 -8.87 -4.67
CA GLU A 176 18.60 -8.41 -3.96
C GLU A 176 17.46 -9.42 -4.02
N ILE A 177 17.25 -10.05 -5.18
CA ILE A 177 16.26 -11.10 -5.33
C ILE A 177 16.61 -12.29 -4.43
N ASP A 178 17.89 -12.67 -4.40
CA ASP A 178 18.37 -13.79 -3.59
C ASP A 178 18.33 -13.47 -2.09
N PHE A 179 18.58 -12.21 -1.71
CA PHE A 179 18.38 -11.70 -0.35
C PHE A 179 16.91 -11.81 0.08
N VAL A 180 15.97 -11.31 -0.72
CA VAL A 180 14.53 -11.38 -0.40
C VAL A 180 14.07 -12.83 -0.26
N LYS A 181 14.52 -13.73 -1.15
CA LYS A 181 14.15 -15.15 -1.10
C LYS A 181 14.74 -15.91 0.07
N SER A 182 15.93 -15.54 0.54
CA SER A 182 16.59 -16.20 1.67
C SER A 182 16.14 -15.65 3.03
N HIS A 183 15.55 -14.45 3.05
CA HIS A 183 15.04 -13.80 4.25
C HIS A 183 13.93 -14.62 4.93
N GLN A 184 13.90 -14.62 6.27
CA GLN A 184 13.01 -15.47 7.05
C GLN A 184 11.52 -15.12 6.81
N VAL A 185 11.21 -13.82 6.69
CA VAL A 185 9.84 -13.34 6.49
C VAL A 185 9.49 -13.30 5.00
N THR A 186 10.09 -12.38 4.26
CA THR A 186 9.83 -12.11 2.84
C THR A 186 10.21 -13.26 1.89
N GLY A 187 11.03 -14.20 2.36
CA GLY A 187 11.42 -15.41 1.64
C GLY A 187 10.65 -16.63 2.14
N LYS A 188 11.19 -17.33 3.14
CA LYS A 188 10.71 -18.64 3.61
C LYS A 188 9.25 -18.62 4.06
N PHE A 189 8.89 -17.68 4.93
CA PHE A 189 7.52 -17.58 5.43
C PHE A 189 6.56 -17.17 4.31
N CYS A 190 6.93 -16.21 3.47
CA CYS A 190 6.10 -15.80 2.35
C CYS A 190 5.92 -16.90 1.32
N GLU A 191 6.93 -17.72 1.04
CA GLU A 191 6.80 -18.89 0.19
C GLU A 191 5.76 -19.87 0.74
N LEU A 192 5.84 -20.20 2.04
CA LEU A 192 4.84 -21.04 2.70
C LEU A 192 3.43 -20.45 2.62
N ARG A 193 3.27 -19.18 3.01
CA ARG A 193 1.99 -18.46 2.99
C ARG A 193 1.41 -18.40 1.59
N ASN A 194 2.25 -18.12 0.60
CA ASN A 194 1.85 -17.98 -0.80
C ASN A 194 1.50 -19.31 -1.46
N ASN A 195 2.04 -20.44 -0.96
CA ASN A 195 1.69 -21.77 -1.47
C ASN A 195 0.54 -22.42 -0.68
N THR A 196 0.09 -21.82 0.42
CA THR A 196 -1.05 -22.33 1.20
C THR A 196 -2.37 -22.09 0.42
N PRO A 197 -3.23 -23.12 0.25
CA PRO A 197 -4.53 -22.95 -0.38
C PRO A 197 -5.41 -21.94 0.34
N LEU A 198 -6.20 -21.15 -0.41
CA LEU A 198 -7.01 -20.06 0.17
C LEU A 198 -7.99 -20.54 1.25
N GLU A 199 -8.57 -21.73 1.07
CA GLU A 199 -9.52 -22.32 2.03
C GLU A 199 -8.85 -22.76 3.33
N SER A 200 -7.53 -22.92 3.31
CA SER A 200 -6.72 -23.28 4.47
C SER A 200 -6.10 -22.05 5.16
N LEU A 201 -6.30 -20.85 4.62
CA LEU A 201 -5.82 -19.63 5.27
C LEU A 201 -6.67 -19.32 6.50
N LYS A 202 -6.00 -19.03 7.61
CA LYS A 202 -6.63 -18.81 8.93
C LYS A 202 -7.05 -17.35 9.13
N GLY A 203 -7.99 -16.86 8.32
CA GLY A 203 -8.66 -15.57 8.50
C GLY A 203 -7.77 -14.34 8.62
N GLY A 204 -8.38 -13.20 8.98
CA GLY A 204 -7.69 -11.93 9.20
C GLY A 204 -7.79 -10.95 8.02
N MET A 205 -7.21 -9.75 8.20
CA MET A 205 -7.29 -8.67 7.20
C MET A 205 -6.53 -9.00 5.90
N GLY A 206 -5.46 -9.79 5.98
CA GLY A 206 -4.77 -10.32 4.80
C GLY A 206 -5.69 -11.15 3.91
N ASP A 207 -6.47 -12.06 4.48
CA ASP A 207 -7.41 -12.89 3.71
C ASP A 207 -8.53 -12.07 3.06
N ILE A 208 -8.99 -11.01 3.74
CA ILE A 208 -9.95 -10.04 3.18
C ILE A 208 -9.33 -9.34 1.96
N PHE A 209 -8.09 -8.88 2.09
CA PHE A 209 -7.35 -8.26 0.98
C PHE A 209 -7.14 -9.21 -0.18
N ILE A 210 -6.77 -10.47 0.06
CA ILE A 210 -6.58 -11.47 -1.00
C ILE A 210 -7.86 -11.64 -1.83
N LYS A 211 -9.01 -11.75 -1.16
CA LYS A 211 -10.33 -11.83 -1.83
C LYS A 211 -10.63 -10.56 -2.62
N LEU A 212 -10.24 -9.40 -2.10
CA LEU A 212 -10.42 -8.12 -2.80
C LEU A 212 -9.47 -7.98 -4.01
N ALA A 213 -8.23 -8.44 -3.92
CA ALA A 213 -7.17 -8.17 -4.90
C ALA A 213 -7.18 -9.17 -6.07
N ARG A 214 -7.53 -10.44 -5.82
CA ARG A 214 -7.49 -11.54 -6.81
C ARG A 214 -8.49 -11.42 -7.96
#